data_AF-A0A7S4R3X9-F1
#
_entry.id   AF-A0A7S4R3X9-F1
#
_cell.length_a   1.000
_cell.length_b   1.000
_cell.length_c   1.000
_cell.angle_alpha   90.00
_cell.angle_beta   90.00
_cell.angle_gamma   90.00
#
_symmetry.space_group_name_H-M   'P 1'
#
loop_
_entity.id
_entity.type
_entity.pdbx_description
1 polymer ?
#
loop_
_entity_poly.entity_id
_entity_poly.type
_entity_poly.pdbx_seq_one_letter_code
_entity_poly.pdbx_strand_id
1 'polypeptide(L)'
;AAEVAVAAAERNVLASRLMVQSRSPKKSRGASVEEESKRGPQRERMSKSGGGRRGSPISGSPADPIVAFLSACEKELSPALDSLAQAHAEADTLRRECESLAQRLAVEEGQGGKSRAVVREAAAQTDHDTSAARSLQEQRELHEARVAVLMVELREERARSSREHARAVAAGEQFAAAEELAASRSARLAVLDEETRQHGLELRGLSAAARETARKELAEAEQLAALRQEASSMKERVAQQELDQMGLVELLRNELREQYATLEEHKALAGEAHECKAALAEMAELEFEVGLARAAARSSAAAVALRQEHGAASEELHALQRELQIALAESASKDAVVATVVQEHTSASQEVNDLAQRLSVAQHEFSQREVAVAAVCQ
;
A
#
# COMPACT_ATOMS: atom_id res chain seq x y z
N ALA A 1 7.40 46.23 32.67
CA ALA A 1 8.27 45.16 33.23
C ALA A 1 7.45 44.08 33.93
N ALA A 2 6.59 44.42 34.91
CA ALA A 2 5.72 43.45 35.59
C ALA A 2 4.73 42.75 34.63
N GLU A 3 4.10 43.48 33.70
CA GLU A 3 3.18 42.91 32.70
C GLU A 3 3.88 41.95 31.71
N VAL A 4 5.14 42.23 31.40
CA VAL A 4 5.97 41.37 30.54
C VAL A 4 6.36 40.08 31.28
N ALA A 5 6.60 40.16 32.59
CA ALA A 5 6.86 39.00 33.43
C ALA A 5 5.62 38.10 33.62
N VAL A 6 4.42 38.71 33.70
CA VAL A 6 3.14 37.98 33.77
C VAL A 6 2.86 37.26 32.44
N ALA A 7 3.03 37.92 31.29
CA ALA A 7 2.85 37.30 29.99
C ALA A 7 3.86 36.15 29.72
N ALA A 8 5.09 36.25 30.25
CA ALA A 8 6.09 35.19 30.16
C ALA A 8 5.76 33.99 31.08
N ALA A 9 5.22 34.24 32.29
CA ALA A 9 4.77 33.20 33.20
C ALA A 9 3.55 32.44 32.64
N GLU A 10 2.60 33.15 32.03
CA GLU A 10 1.42 32.55 31.38
C GLU A 10 1.82 31.67 30.18
N ARG A 11 2.80 32.10 29.37
CA ARG A 11 3.37 31.28 28.29
C ARG A 11 4.05 30.00 28.80
N ASN A 12 4.77 30.07 29.92
CA ASN A 12 5.45 28.89 30.49
C ASN A 12 4.46 27.89 31.11
N VAL A 13 3.40 28.36 31.76
CA VAL A 13 2.33 27.48 32.29
C VAL A 13 1.59 26.76 31.16
N LEU A 14 1.35 27.44 30.03
CA LEU A 14 0.72 26.84 28.85
C LEU A 14 1.63 25.79 28.20
N ALA A 15 2.93 26.05 28.12
CA ALA A 15 3.93 25.09 27.62
C ALA A 15 4.06 23.86 28.54
N SER A 16 4.06 24.02 29.86
CA SER A 16 4.08 22.89 30.81
C SER A 16 2.80 22.04 30.74
N ARG A 17 1.62 22.64 30.52
CA ARG A 17 0.37 21.89 30.29
C ARG A 17 0.38 21.07 29.00
N LEU A 18 1.04 21.56 27.95
CA LEU A 18 1.19 20.85 26.67
C LEU A 18 2.18 19.69 26.75
N MET A 19 3.19 19.74 27.63
CA MET A 19 4.14 18.64 27.84
C MET A 19 3.60 17.51 28.74
N VAL A 20 2.56 17.77 29.55
CA VAL A 20 1.92 16.75 30.40
C VAL A 20 0.89 15.90 29.62
N GLN A 21 0.42 16.37 28.46
CA GLN A 21 -0.49 15.59 27.59
C GLN A 21 0.22 14.67 26.59
N SER A 22 1.55 14.73 26.45
CA SER A 22 2.30 13.95 25.46
C SER A 22 3.00 12.70 26.01
N ARG A 23 2.71 12.29 27.25
CA ARG A 23 3.18 11.00 27.80
C ARG A 23 2.02 10.21 28.40
N SER A 24 1.26 9.50 27.57
CA SER A 24 0.64 8.25 28.02
C SER A 24 1.60 7.08 27.75
N PRO A 25 2.02 6.31 28.77
CA PRO A 25 2.43 4.95 28.55
C PRO A 25 1.18 4.07 28.40
N LYS A 26 1.14 3.32 27.29
CA LYS A 26 0.18 2.25 26.97
C LYS A 26 0.24 1.08 27.97
N LYS A 27 -0.90 0.37 28.12
CA LYS A 27 -1.15 -0.98 28.69
C LYS A 27 -1.09 -1.06 30.22
N SER A 28 -1.99 -1.73 30.97
CA SER A 28 -2.66 -3.04 30.83
C SER A 28 -4.01 -3.04 31.57
N ARG A 29 -5.10 -3.65 31.05
CA ARG A 29 -5.53 -5.07 31.23
C ARG A 29 -5.85 -5.45 32.70
N GLY A 30 -7.08 -5.94 32.95
CA GLY A 30 -7.50 -6.70 34.15
C GLY A 30 -8.57 -5.94 34.97
N ALA A 31 -9.83 -6.39 35.02
CA ALA A 31 -10.37 -7.45 35.90
C ALA A 31 -10.67 -6.97 37.33
N SER A 32 -11.97 -6.99 37.70
CA SER A 32 -12.57 -7.75 38.82
C SER A 32 -12.59 -6.93 40.14
N VAL A 33 -13.75 -6.56 40.69
CA VAL A 33 -14.65 -7.38 41.54
C VAL A 33 -13.99 -7.69 42.91
N GLU A 34 -14.74 -7.37 43.98
CA GLU A 34 -14.45 -7.46 45.42
C GLU A 34 -13.55 -6.32 45.95
N GLU A 35 -13.80 -5.67 47.09
CA GLU A 35 -14.30 -6.24 48.33
C GLU A 35 -14.93 -5.14 49.21
N GLU A 36 -15.93 -5.60 49.95
CA GLU A 36 -16.70 -5.00 51.03
C GLU A 36 -15.81 -4.51 52.19
N SER A 37 -16.27 -3.51 52.96
CA SER A 37 -16.26 -3.53 54.45
C SER A 37 -16.15 -2.14 55.12
N LYS A 38 -17.28 -1.76 55.72
CA LYS A 38 -17.43 -1.24 57.10
C LYS A 38 -16.65 0.04 57.48
N ARG A 39 -17.40 1.13 57.63
CA ARG A 39 -18.00 1.58 58.91
C ARG A 39 -18.95 2.75 58.64
N GLY A 40 -20.15 2.69 59.23
CA GLY A 40 -21.19 3.73 59.15
C GLY A 40 -20.87 5.00 59.98
N PRO A 41 -21.87 5.77 60.46
CA PRO A 41 -23.30 5.45 60.48
C PRO A 41 -24.26 6.62 60.19
N GLN A 42 -25.56 6.27 60.21
CA GLN A 42 -26.73 7.12 60.50
C GLN A 42 -27.16 8.14 59.42
N ARG A 43 -28.43 8.29 59.08
CA ARG A 43 -29.68 7.57 59.36
C ARG A 43 -30.74 8.31 58.52
N GLU A 44 -31.76 7.57 58.06
CA GLU A 44 -33.18 8.00 58.04
C GLU A 44 -33.57 9.18 57.11
N ARG A 45 -34.64 9.15 56.32
CA ARG A 45 -35.85 8.31 56.27
C ARG A 45 -36.60 8.67 54.98
N MET A 46 -37.21 7.64 54.38
CA MET A 46 -38.55 7.62 53.76
C MET A 46 -38.81 8.56 52.57
N SER A 47 -39.00 8.05 51.34
CA SER A 47 -40.11 7.23 50.84
C SER A 47 -41.45 7.99 50.70
N LYS A 48 -42.10 7.71 49.55
CA LYS A 48 -43.53 7.93 49.24
C LYS A 48 -43.93 9.40 49.04
N SER A 49 -44.91 9.80 48.24
CA SER A 49 -45.89 9.19 47.32
C SER A 49 -46.87 10.32 46.96
N GLY A 50 -47.60 10.20 45.85
CA GLY A 50 -48.90 10.90 45.68
C GLY A 50 -48.73 12.38 45.28
N GLY A 51 -49.56 12.94 44.41
CA GLY A 51 -50.99 12.73 44.31
C GLY A 51 -51.71 13.81 45.14
N GLY A 52 -52.17 14.87 44.46
CA GLY A 52 -53.40 15.59 44.81
C GLY A 52 -53.37 16.63 45.95
N ARG A 53 -53.86 17.81 45.56
CA ARG A 53 -54.71 18.75 46.33
C ARG A 53 -54.10 19.58 47.47
N ARG A 54 -54.72 20.78 47.58
CA ARG A 54 -54.70 21.80 48.65
C ARG A 54 -53.56 22.81 48.45
N GLY A 55 -53.79 24.08 48.12
CA GLY A 55 -54.85 24.95 48.63
C GLY A 55 -54.54 25.28 50.09
N SER A 56 -53.65 26.24 50.34
CA SER A 56 -53.35 26.83 51.66
C SER A 56 -52.40 28.03 51.46
N PRO A 57 -52.47 29.06 52.31
CA PRO A 57 -53.61 29.88 52.67
C PRO A 57 -53.50 31.26 52.00
N ILE A 58 -54.64 31.93 51.80
CA ILE A 58 -54.65 33.39 51.67
C ILE A 58 -54.12 33.91 53.01
N SER A 59 -52.81 34.17 53.07
CA SER A 59 -52.26 35.06 54.06
C SER A 59 -52.77 36.45 53.66
N GLY A 60 -53.93 36.80 54.22
CA GLY A 60 -54.33 38.19 54.30
C GLY A 60 -53.18 38.91 54.99
N SER A 61 -52.42 39.67 54.20
CA SER A 61 -51.49 40.67 54.69
C SER A 61 -52.16 41.42 55.85
N PRO A 62 -51.46 41.64 56.98
CA PRO A 62 -52.06 42.34 58.11
C PRO A 62 -52.63 43.65 57.58
N ALA A 63 -53.90 43.91 57.88
CA ALA A 63 -54.52 45.19 57.55
C ALA A 63 -53.60 46.29 58.09
N ASP A 64 -53.20 47.19 57.20
CA ASP A 64 -52.22 48.24 57.48
C ASP A 64 -52.58 48.93 58.80
N PRO A 65 -51.65 49.11 59.75
CA PRO A 65 -51.92 49.81 61.00
C PRO A 65 -52.47 51.23 60.77
N ILE A 66 -52.19 51.81 59.60
CA ILE A 66 -52.75 53.07 59.13
C ILE A 66 -54.25 52.94 58.78
N VAL A 67 -54.67 51.85 58.13
CA VAL A 67 -56.08 51.59 57.81
C VAL A 67 -56.88 51.32 59.09
N ALA A 68 -56.29 50.58 60.04
CA ALA A 68 -56.90 50.34 61.35
C ALA A 68 -57.03 51.63 62.17
N PHE A 69 -56.01 52.50 62.16
CA PHE A 69 -56.04 53.82 62.80
C PHE A 69 -57.08 54.75 62.18
N LEU A 70 -57.14 54.84 60.84
CA LEU A 70 -58.10 55.69 60.14
C LEU A 70 -59.55 55.23 60.35
N SER A 71 -59.79 53.91 60.39
CA SER A 71 -61.12 53.36 60.68
C SER A 71 -61.56 53.59 62.14
N ALA A 72 -60.60 53.63 63.08
CA ALA A 72 -60.88 53.99 64.47
C ALA A 72 -61.25 55.48 64.60
N CYS A 73 -60.53 56.39 63.91
CA CYS A 73 -60.86 57.81 63.89
C CYS A 73 -62.24 58.09 63.26
N GLU A 74 -62.63 57.36 62.22
CA GLU A 74 -63.94 57.50 61.58
C GLU A 74 -65.10 57.10 62.52
N LYS A 75 -64.90 56.06 63.34
CA LYS A 75 -65.88 55.62 64.34
C LYS A 75 -66.01 56.58 65.53
N GLU A 76 -64.97 57.32 65.87
CA GLU A 76 -65.00 58.32 66.95
C GLU A 76 -65.56 59.69 66.50
N LEU A 77 -65.39 60.05 65.23
CA LEU A 77 -65.89 61.34 64.69
C LEU A 77 -67.38 61.32 64.35
N SER A 78 -67.94 60.18 63.96
CA SER A 78 -69.36 60.05 63.60
C SER A 78 -70.32 60.45 64.76
N PRO A 79 -70.12 59.96 66.02
CA PRO A 79 -70.93 60.38 67.16
C PRO A 79 -70.78 61.87 67.52
N ALA A 80 -69.59 62.45 67.28
CA ALA A 80 -69.33 63.87 67.55
C ALA A 80 -70.07 64.78 66.55
N LEU A 81 -70.20 64.36 65.29
CA LEU A 81 -70.96 65.07 64.27
C LEU A 81 -72.47 64.98 64.52
N ASP A 82 -72.98 63.81 64.92
CA ASP A 82 -74.39 63.64 65.28
C ASP A 82 -74.76 64.48 66.51
N SER A 83 -73.89 64.55 67.52
CA SER A 83 -74.07 65.42 68.69
C SER A 83 -74.09 66.90 68.33
N LEU A 84 -73.31 67.31 67.32
CA LEU A 84 -73.26 68.70 66.84
C LEU A 84 -74.48 69.07 65.99
N ALA A 85 -75.00 68.13 65.20
CA ALA A 85 -76.28 68.29 64.48
C ALA A 85 -77.47 68.39 65.47
N GLN A 86 -77.45 67.62 66.55
CA GLN A 86 -78.47 67.66 67.59
C GLN A 86 -78.45 68.98 68.37
N ALA A 87 -77.25 69.49 68.71
CA ALA A 87 -77.10 70.82 69.31
C ALA A 87 -77.58 71.96 68.39
N HIS A 88 -77.43 71.81 67.07
CA HIS A 88 -77.96 72.77 66.09
C HIS A 88 -79.49 72.75 66.00
N ALA A 89 -80.10 71.57 66.05
CA ALA A 89 -81.55 71.44 66.09
C ALA A 89 -82.13 72.07 67.37
N GLU A 90 -81.46 71.90 68.51
CA GLU A 90 -81.85 72.51 69.79
C GLU A 90 -81.74 74.04 69.75
N ALA A 91 -80.69 74.58 69.13
CA ALA A 91 -80.52 76.02 68.95
C ALA A 91 -81.61 76.64 68.04
N ASP A 92 -82.02 75.93 66.98
CA ASP A 92 -83.11 76.37 66.11
C ASP A 92 -84.47 76.34 66.82
N THR A 93 -84.72 75.37 67.70
CA THR A 93 -85.91 75.37 68.55
C THR A 93 -85.92 76.55 69.54
N LEU A 94 -84.79 76.83 70.21
CA LEU A 94 -84.66 77.98 71.10
C LEU A 94 -84.84 79.30 70.34
N ARG A 95 -84.35 79.40 69.10
CA ARG A 95 -84.54 80.59 68.27
C ARG A 95 -86.02 80.83 67.93
N ARG A 96 -86.78 79.79 67.60
CA ARG A 96 -88.23 79.90 67.35
C ARG A 96 -89.02 80.25 68.62
N GLU A 97 -88.58 79.77 69.78
CA GLU A 97 -89.14 80.17 71.08
C GLU A 97 -88.87 81.66 71.38
N CYS A 98 -87.65 82.15 71.08
CA CYS A 98 -87.32 83.57 71.18
C CYS A 98 -88.12 84.43 70.19
N GLU A 99 -88.30 83.98 68.94
CA GLU A 99 -89.12 84.67 67.94
C GLU A 99 -90.61 84.71 68.36
N SER A 100 -91.11 83.64 68.96
CA SER A 100 -92.47 83.56 69.54
C SER A 100 -92.65 84.50 70.75
N LEU A 101 -91.66 84.57 71.64
CA LEU A 101 -91.66 85.50 72.78
C LEU A 101 -91.60 86.96 72.31
N ALA A 102 -90.80 87.26 71.28
CA ALA A 102 -90.74 88.59 70.68
C ALA A 102 -92.09 88.99 70.03
N GLN A 103 -92.80 88.04 69.40
CA GLN A 103 -94.15 88.28 68.87
C GLN A 103 -95.20 88.48 69.97
N ARG A 104 -95.13 87.75 71.10
CA ARG A 104 -96.02 87.97 72.25
C ARG A 104 -95.77 89.33 72.91
N LEU A 105 -94.50 89.75 73.03
CA LEU A 105 -94.12 91.08 73.51
C LEU A 105 -94.60 92.21 72.57
N ALA A 106 -94.49 92.04 71.25
CA ALA A 106 -95.00 93.01 70.29
C ALA A 106 -96.53 93.15 70.31
N VAL A 107 -97.27 92.11 70.72
CA VAL A 107 -98.73 92.16 70.91
C VAL A 107 -99.11 92.88 72.22
N GLU A 108 -98.32 92.72 73.29
CA GLU A 108 -98.53 93.44 74.56
C GLU A 108 -98.16 94.94 74.46
N GLU A 109 -97.21 95.32 73.61
CA GLU A 109 -96.88 96.73 73.33
C GLU A 109 -98.00 97.48 72.57
N GLY A 110 -98.98 96.76 72.01
CA GLY A 110 -100.18 97.32 71.35
C GLY A 110 -101.34 97.70 72.28
N GLN A 111 -101.30 97.33 73.57
CA GLN A 111 -102.32 97.70 74.56
C GLN A 111 -101.72 98.55 75.68
N GLY A 112 -101.80 99.87 75.49
CA GLY A 112 -101.23 100.85 76.40
C GLY A 112 -101.83 100.84 77.81
N GLY A 113 -100.93 100.97 78.78
CA GLY A 113 -100.96 102.14 79.66
C GLY A 113 -101.27 101.90 81.14
N LYS A 114 -100.22 101.53 81.91
CA LYS A 114 -99.81 102.13 83.20
C LYS A 114 -98.68 101.31 83.83
N SER A 115 -97.43 101.76 83.69
CA SER A 115 -96.37 101.74 84.72
C SER A 115 -94.99 102.01 84.10
N ARG A 116 -94.62 103.29 84.02
CA ARG A 116 -93.25 103.75 83.76
C ARG A 116 -92.37 103.43 85.00
N ALA A 117 -91.88 102.20 85.12
CA ALA A 117 -90.85 101.83 86.08
C ALA A 117 -89.99 100.61 85.69
N VAL A 118 -90.40 99.77 84.74
CA VAL A 118 -89.72 98.47 84.44
C VAL A 118 -88.88 98.48 83.14
N VAL A 119 -88.95 99.55 82.33
CA VAL A 119 -88.30 99.62 81.00
C VAL A 119 -86.83 100.10 81.06
N ARG A 120 -86.31 100.52 82.23
CA ARG A 120 -84.93 101.02 82.36
C ARG A 120 -83.90 99.98 82.85
N GLU A 121 -84.31 98.77 83.20
CA GLU A 121 -83.38 97.67 83.56
C GLU A 121 -83.13 96.67 82.41
N ALA A 122 -84.02 96.55 81.41
CA ALA A 122 -83.85 95.59 80.31
C ALA A 122 -82.87 96.04 79.19
N ALA A 123 -82.61 97.34 79.06
CA ALA A 123 -81.78 97.89 77.98
C ALA A 123 -80.26 97.76 78.22
N ALA A 124 -79.83 97.44 79.45
CA ALA A 124 -78.41 97.28 79.77
C ALA A 124 -77.89 95.84 79.60
N GLN A 125 -78.79 94.85 79.40
CA GLN A 125 -78.41 93.45 79.16
C GLN A 125 -78.28 93.12 77.65
N THR A 126 -79.03 93.79 76.78
CA THR A 126 -79.04 93.53 75.32
C THR A 126 -77.77 93.98 74.59
N ASP A 127 -77.06 94.97 75.14
CA ASP A 127 -75.78 95.44 74.57
C ASP A 127 -74.60 94.50 74.92
N HIS A 128 -74.70 93.70 75.99
CA HIS A 128 -73.64 92.75 76.34
C HIS A 128 -73.76 91.45 75.50
N ASP A 129 -74.97 91.00 75.18
CA ASP A 129 -75.19 89.74 74.45
C ASP A 129 -74.99 89.87 72.93
N THR A 130 -75.23 91.05 72.35
CA THR A 130 -74.95 91.31 70.93
C THR A 130 -73.46 91.39 70.61
N SER A 131 -72.62 91.79 71.58
CA SER A 131 -71.16 91.79 71.43
C SER A 131 -70.55 90.38 71.49
N ALA A 132 -71.10 89.48 72.31
CA ALA A 132 -70.69 88.09 72.40
C ALA A 132 -71.06 87.28 71.14
N ALA A 133 -72.22 87.55 70.55
CA ALA A 133 -72.67 86.91 69.32
C ALA A 133 -71.80 87.26 68.09
N ARG A 134 -71.32 88.51 67.98
CA ARG A 134 -70.40 88.92 66.89
C ARG A 134 -69.01 88.30 67.02
N SER A 135 -68.46 88.23 68.24
CA SER A 135 -67.18 87.55 68.51
C SER A 135 -67.23 86.04 68.18
N LEU A 136 -68.34 85.38 68.52
CA LEU A 136 -68.55 83.96 68.19
C LEU A 136 -68.73 83.72 66.68
N GLN A 137 -69.28 84.69 65.94
CA GLN A 137 -69.44 84.59 64.49
C GLN A 137 -68.11 84.78 63.74
N GLU A 138 -67.28 85.75 64.14
CA GLU A 138 -65.92 85.92 63.59
C GLU A 138 -65.02 84.70 63.88
N GLN A 139 -65.13 84.08 65.05
CA GLN A 139 -64.40 82.85 65.35
C GLN A 139 -64.88 81.66 64.50
N ARG A 140 -66.17 81.57 64.16
CA ARG A 140 -66.70 80.53 63.26
C ARG A 140 -66.19 80.69 61.84
N GLU A 141 -66.22 81.91 61.30
CA GLU A 141 -65.73 82.17 59.94
C GLU A 141 -64.23 81.86 59.81
N LEU A 142 -63.43 82.19 60.84
CA LEU A 142 -62.02 81.80 60.91
C LEU A 142 -61.81 80.29 61.04
N HIS A 143 -62.68 79.59 61.76
CA HIS A 143 -62.56 78.13 61.93
C HIS A 143 -62.99 77.37 60.68
N GLU A 144 -64.05 77.81 60.00
CA GLU A 144 -64.51 77.25 58.72
C GLU A 144 -63.46 77.43 57.62
N ALA A 145 -62.83 78.61 57.54
CA ALA A 145 -61.73 78.85 56.61
C ALA A 145 -60.53 77.93 56.90
N ARG A 146 -60.19 77.71 58.19
CA ARG A 146 -59.10 76.79 58.58
C ARG A 146 -59.41 75.34 58.23
N VAL A 147 -60.64 74.88 58.45
CA VAL A 147 -61.06 73.51 58.12
C VAL A 147 -61.05 73.29 56.60
N ALA A 148 -61.51 74.28 55.82
CA ALA A 148 -61.51 74.19 54.36
C ALA A 148 -60.08 74.04 53.79
N VAL A 149 -59.11 74.80 54.31
CA VAL A 149 -57.69 74.69 53.92
C VAL A 149 -57.13 73.31 54.25
N LEU A 150 -57.34 72.83 55.48
CA LEU A 150 -56.90 71.50 55.92
C LEU A 150 -57.48 70.37 55.05
N MET A 151 -58.73 70.49 54.63
CA MET A 151 -59.38 69.50 53.76
C MET A 151 -58.83 69.49 52.33
N VAL A 152 -58.35 70.63 51.82
CA VAL A 152 -57.66 70.71 50.51
C VAL A 152 -56.27 70.10 50.60
N GLU A 153 -55.50 70.43 51.64
CA GLU A 153 -54.15 69.88 51.86
C GLU A 153 -54.19 68.35 52.01
N LEU A 154 -55.13 67.81 52.80
CA LEU A 154 -55.35 66.36 52.95
C LEU A 154 -55.71 65.66 51.63
N ARG A 155 -56.47 66.32 50.75
CA ARG A 155 -56.81 65.76 49.44
C ARG A 155 -55.63 65.80 48.47
N GLU A 156 -54.83 66.86 48.49
CA GLU A 156 -53.61 66.96 47.71
C GLU A 156 -52.55 65.94 48.16
N GLU A 157 -52.38 65.75 49.45
CA GLU A 157 -51.41 64.80 50.01
C GLU A 157 -51.82 63.35 49.74
N ARG A 158 -53.13 63.02 49.81
CA ARG A 158 -53.64 61.72 49.32
C ARG A 158 -53.42 61.50 47.84
N ALA A 159 -53.63 62.52 47.00
CA ALA A 159 -53.41 62.40 45.56
C ALA A 159 -51.91 62.26 45.22
N ARG A 160 -51.03 62.93 45.95
CA ARG A 160 -49.57 62.78 45.81
C ARG A 160 -49.12 61.38 46.24
N SER A 161 -49.53 60.93 47.43
CA SER A 161 -49.20 59.60 47.96
C SER A 161 -49.72 58.46 47.07
N SER A 162 -50.96 58.58 46.54
CA SER A 162 -51.52 57.58 45.61
C SER A 162 -50.75 57.50 44.29
N ARG A 163 -50.29 58.63 43.74
CA ARG A 163 -49.45 58.64 42.53
C ARG A 163 -48.05 58.09 42.78
N GLU A 164 -47.46 58.36 43.92
CA GLU A 164 -46.16 57.82 44.32
C GLU A 164 -46.23 56.31 44.55
N HIS A 165 -47.28 55.82 45.20
CA HIS A 165 -47.49 54.39 45.40
C HIS A 165 -47.76 53.65 44.08
N ALA A 166 -48.59 54.20 43.19
CA ALA A 166 -48.82 53.63 41.86
C ALA A 166 -47.53 53.58 41.01
N ARG A 167 -46.65 54.57 41.14
CA ARG A 167 -45.33 54.56 40.48
C ARG A 167 -44.39 53.51 41.09
N ALA A 168 -44.42 53.31 42.42
CA ALA A 168 -43.61 52.30 43.08
C ALA A 168 -44.04 50.87 42.71
N VAL A 169 -45.36 50.61 42.60
CA VAL A 169 -45.89 49.32 42.17
C VAL A 169 -45.59 49.06 40.69
N ALA A 170 -45.81 50.05 39.80
CA ALA A 170 -45.49 49.91 38.38
C ALA A 170 -43.99 49.72 38.14
N ALA A 171 -43.13 50.37 38.93
CA ALA A 171 -41.69 50.12 38.90
C ALA A 171 -41.37 48.69 39.36
N GLY A 172 -41.95 48.23 40.48
CA GLY A 172 -41.77 46.87 40.99
C GLY A 172 -42.19 45.78 40.00
N GLU A 173 -43.32 45.96 39.31
CA GLU A 173 -43.79 45.04 38.27
C GLU A 173 -42.88 45.03 37.03
N GLN A 174 -42.33 46.20 36.65
CA GLN A 174 -41.36 46.29 35.56
C GLN A 174 -40.02 45.63 35.90
N PHE A 175 -39.55 45.72 37.15
CA PHE A 175 -38.35 45.02 37.61
C PHE A 175 -38.55 43.50 37.64
N ALA A 176 -39.68 43.02 38.18
CA ALA A 176 -40.00 41.58 38.19
C ALA A 176 -40.08 41.01 36.76
N ALA A 177 -40.75 41.70 35.84
CA ALA A 177 -40.82 41.28 34.43
C ALA A 177 -39.44 41.31 33.73
N ALA A 178 -38.58 42.26 34.09
CA ALA A 178 -37.22 42.35 33.56
C ALA A 178 -36.31 41.21 34.08
N GLU A 179 -36.44 40.85 35.36
CA GLU A 179 -35.70 39.72 35.95
C GLU A 179 -36.14 38.38 35.35
N GLU A 180 -37.44 38.16 35.17
CA GLU A 180 -37.97 36.96 34.50
C GLU A 180 -37.51 36.89 33.03
N LEU A 181 -37.51 38.02 32.32
CA LEU A 181 -37.01 38.08 30.94
C LEU A 181 -35.49 37.83 30.88
N ALA A 182 -34.72 38.35 31.84
CA ALA A 182 -33.28 38.11 31.93
C ALA A 182 -32.98 36.64 32.23
N ALA A 183 -33.71 36.02 33.16
CA ALA A 183 -33.60 34.59 33.47
C ALA A 183 -34.00 33.70 32.28
N SER A 184 -35.05 34.08 31.55
CA SER A 184 -35.47 33.38 30.33
C SER A 184 -34.41 33.52 29.22
N ARG A 185 -33.80 34.69 29.07
CA ARG A 185 -32.70 34.93 28.12
C ARG A 185 -31.44 34.15 28.50
N SER A 186 -31.06 34.12 29.78
CA SER A 186 -29.89 33.35 30.23
C SER A 186 -30.08 31.85 30.04
N ALA A 187 -31.29 31.33 30.29
CA ALA A 187 -31.61 29.93 30.05
C ALA A 187 -31.52 29.59 28.55
N ARG A 188 -32.05 30.45 27.67
CA ARG A 188 -31.93 30.26 26.21
C ARG A 188 -30.49 30.37 25.72
N LEU A 189 -29.71 31.30 26.25
CA LEU A 189 -28.28 31.44 25.92
C LEU A 189 -27.49 30.20 26.36
N ALA A 190 -27.74 29.66 27.55
CA ALA A 190 -27.08 28.44 28.02
C ALA A 190 -27.39 27.21 27.15
N VAL A 191 -28.62 27.11 26.62
CA VAL A 191 -29.00 26.06 25.66
C VAL A 191 -28.25 26.24 24.34
N LEU A 192 -28.21 27.46 23.80
CA LEU A 192 -27.45 27.76 22.58
C LEU A 192 -25.94 27.50 22.74
N ASP A 193 -25.37 27.81 23.91
CA ASP A 193 -23.96 27.52 24.22
C ASP A 193 -23.69 26.00 24.29
N GLU A 194 -24.64 25.21 24.79
CA GLU A 194 -24.53 23.76 24.82
C GLU A 194 -24.70 23.14 23.41
N GLU A 195 -25.61 23.64 22.58
CA GLU A 195 -25.78 23.22 21.18
C GLU A 195 -24.53 23.55 20.34
N THR A 196 -23.97 24.75 20.49
CA THR A 196 -22.72 25.14 19.80
C THR A 196 -21.53 24.27 20.26
N ARG A 197 -21.48 23.90 21.55
CA ARG A 197 -20.49 22.96 22.07
C ARG A 197 -20.64 21.56 21.46
N GLN A 198 -21.87 21.04 21.36
CA GLN A 198 -22.14 19.72 20.76
C GLN A 198 -21.77 19.69 19.28
N HIS A 199 -22.21 20.67 18.49
CA HIS A 199 -21.82 20.78 17.08
C HIS A 199 -20.31 20.96 16.90
N GLY A 200 -19.65 21.70 17.79
CA GLY A 200 -18.19 21.82 17.81
C GLY A 200 -17.47 20.47 18.03
N LEU A 201 -18.03 19.58 18.86
CA LEU A 201 -17.51 18.24 19.07
C LEU A 201 -17.79 17.31 17.87
N GLU A 202 -18.97 17.40 17.26
CA GLU A 202 -19.34 16.65 16.06
C GLU A 202 -18.44 17.00 14.87
N LEU A 203 -18.21 18.30 14.63
CA LEU A 203 -17.32 18.78 13.57
C LEU A 203 -15.87 18.32 13.79
N ARG A 204 -15.40 18.27 15.05
CA ARG A 204 -14.08 17.71 15.38
C ARG A 204 -14.03 16.20 15.13
N GLY A 205 -15.10 15.47 15.45
CA GLY A 205 -15.22 14.04 15.16
C GLY A 205 -15.17 13.76 13.66
N LEU A 206 -15.96 14.47 12.87
CA LEU A 206 -15.98 14.35 11.40
C LEU A 206 -14.64 14.76 10.79
N SER A 207 -14.00 15.82 11.29
CA SER A 207 -12.67 16.25 10.82
C SER A 207 -11.60 15.22 11.17
N ALA A 208 -11.65 14.61 12.35
CA ALA A 208 -10.73 13.54 12.73
C ALA A 208 -10.92 12.30 11.84
N ALA A 209 -12.17 11.90 11.58
CA ALA A 209 -12.48 10.80 10.67
C ALA A 209 -11.98 11.07 9.25
N ALA A 210 -12.23 12.27 8.71
CA ALA A 210 -11.75 12.68 7.38
C ALA A 210 -10.21 12.72 7.28
N ARG A 211 -9.51 13.11 8.35
CA ARG A 211 -8.04 13.04 8.40
C ARG A 211 -7.54 11.60 8.46
N GLU A 212 -8.26 10.71 9.14
CA GLU A 212 -7.91 9.29 9.21
C GLU A 212 -8.14 8.60 7.86
N THR A 213 -9.24 8.89 7.16
CA THR A 213 -9.47 8.36 5.80
C THR A 213 -8.42 8.88 4.83
N ALA A 214 -8.12 10.19 4.85
CA ALA A 214 -7.07 10.76 4.00
C ALA A 214 -5.69 10.15 4.27
N ARG A 215 -5.36 9.80 5.54
CA ARG A 215 -4.12 9.09 5.87
C ARG A 215 -4.10 7.65 5.34
N LYS A 216 -5.22 6.93 5.40
CA LYS A 216 -5.34 5.57 4.86
C LYS A 216 -5.24 5.58 3.34
N GLU A 217 -5.95 6.47 2.67
CA GLU A 217 -5.89 6.64 1.21
C GLU A 217 -4.48 7.02 0.73
N LEU A 218 -3.79 7.89 1.47
CA LEU A 218 -2.40 8.24 1.17
C LEU A 218 -1.47 7.04 1.34
N ALA A 219 -1.63 6.24 2.40
CA ALA A 219 -0.86 5.02 2.59
C ALA A 219 -1.13 3.96 1.49
N GLU A 220 -2.38 3.82 1.04
CA GLU A 220 -2.76 2.94 -0.07
C GLU A 220 -2.15 3.42 -1.40
N ALA A 221 -2.14 4.73 -1.65
CA ALA A 221 -1.51 5.31 -2.83
C ALA A 221 0.02 5.13 -2.82
N GLU A 222 0.67 5.28 -1.66
CA GLU A 222 2.10 5.01 -1.49
C GLU A 222 2.43 3.53 -1.73
N GLN A 223 1.63 2.60 -1.21
CA GLN A 223 1.78 1.16 -1.48
C GLN A 223 1.60 0.84 -2.97
N LEU A 224 0.60 1.43 -3.63
CA LEU A 224 0.39 1.24 -5.06
C LEU A 224 1.55 1.81 -5.89
N ALA A 225 2.11 2.95 -5.49
CA ALA A 225 3.27 3.54 -6.13
C ALA A 225 4.51 2.63 -6.00
N ALA A 226 4.76 2.08 -4.81
CA ALA A 226 5.83 1.11 -4.58
C ALA A 226 5.67 -0.15 -5.45
N LEU A 227 4.47 -0.73 -5.50
CA LEU A 227 4.17 -1.88 -6.36
C LEU A 227 4.36 -1.57 -7.85
N ARG A 228 3.99 -0.36 -8.31
CA ARG A 228 4.23 0.07 -9.70
C ARG A 228 5.73 0.21 -10.00
N GLN A 229 6.50 0.73 -9.06
CA GLN A 229 7.96 0.84 -9.20
C GLN A 229 8.61 -0.55 -9.26
N GLU A 230 8.21 -1.48 -8.39
CA GLU A 230 8.66 -2.88 -8.44
C GLU A 230 8.28 -3.56 -9.76
N ALA A 231 7.06 -3.36 -10.24
CA ALA A 231 6.61 -3.90 -11.53
C ALA A 231 7.42 -3.32 -12.71
N SER A 232 7.76 -2.03 -12.68
CA SER A 232 8.65 -1.42 -13.69
C SER A 232 10.04 -2.03 -13.66
N SER A 233 10.63 -2.16 -12.47
CA SER A 233 11.94 -2.81 -12.27
C SER A 233 11.94 -4.28 -12.72
N MET A 234 10.84 -5.02 -12.51
CA MET A 234 10.72 -6.39 -13.03
C MET A 234 10.63 -6.40 -14.56
N LYS A 235 9.87 -5.49 -15.19
CA LYS A 235 9.82 -5.38 -16.65
C LYS A 235 11.19 -5.07 -17.26
N GLU A 236 11.94 -4.16 -16.66
CA GLU A 236 13.31 -3.84 -17.09
C GLU A 236 14.24 -5.06 -16.97
N ARG A 237 14.15 -5.81 -15.86
CA ARG A 237 14.93 -7.05 -15.69
C ARG A 237 14.57 -8.12 -16.72
N VAL A 238 13.28 -8.29 -17.03
CA VAL A 238 12.83 -9.24 -18.07
C VAL A 238 13.32 -8.81 -19.45
N ALA A 239 13.20 -7.52 -19.80
CA ALA A 239 13.72 -7.00 -21.06
C ALA A 239 15.24 -7.19 -21.18
N GLN A 240 15.99 -6.98 -20.09
CA GLN A 240 17.43 -7.24 -20.08
C GLN A 240 17.75 -8.73 -20.25
N GLN A 241 17.00 -9.62 -19.58
CA GLN A 241 17.17 -11.07 -19.78
C GLN A 241 16.85 -11.50 -21.21
N GLU A 242 15.85 -10.90 -21.87
CA GLU A 242 15.55 -11.17 -23.28
C GLU A 242 16.69 -10.71 -24.20
N LEU A 243 17.27 -9.52 -23.96
CA LEU A 243 18.45 -9.04 -24.67
C LEU A 243 19.66 -9.97 -24.47
N ASP A 244 19.91 -10.40 -23.23
CA ASP A 244 21.00 -11.31 -22.90
C ASP A 244 20.80 -12.69 -23.56
N GLN A 245 19.55 -13.19 -23.61
CA GLN A 245 19.21 -14.42 -24.33
C GLN A 245 19.42 -14.28 -25.84
N MET A 246 19.06 -13.14 -26.44
CA MET A 246 19.37 -12.89 -27.86
C MET A 246 20.88 -12.86 -28.10
N GLY A 247 21.64 -12.23 -27.20
CA GLY A 247 23.11 -12.25 -27.24
C GLY A 247 23.68 -13.68 -27.17
N LEU A 248 23.13 -14.54 -26.31
CA LEU A 248 23.50 -15.96 -26.23
C LEU A 248 23.19 -16.71 -27.53
N VAL A 249 22.02 -16.44 -28.14
CA VAL A 249 21.65 -17.05 -29.43
C VAL A 249 22.61 -16.62 -30.54
N GLU A 250 23.03 -15.36 -30.58
CA GLU A 250 24.03 -14.89 -31.53
C GLU A 250 25.40 -15.53 -31.31
N LEU A 251 25.84 -15.68 -30.06
CA LEU A 251 27.08 -16.39 -29.70
C LEU A 251 27.02 -17.85 -30.17
N LEU A 252 25.96 -18.59 -29.84
CA LEU A 252 25.77 -19.98 -30.28
C LEU A 252 25.74 -20.09 -31.81
N ARG A 253 25.14 -19.12 -32.50
CA ARG A 253 25.12 -19.08 -33.97
C ARG A 253 26.51 -18.89 -34.56
N ASN A 254 27.33 -18.03 -33.95
CA ASN A 254 28.71 -17.81 -34.40
C ASN A 254 29.57 -19.04 -34.11
N GLU A 255 29.44 -19.65 -32.94
CA GLU A 255 30.13 -20.89 -32.60
C GLU A 255 29.75 -22.03 -33.54
N LEU A 256 28.46 -22.17 -33.89
CA LEU A 256 28.02 -23.11 -34.92
C LEU A 256 28.66 -22.84 -36.28
N ARG A 257 28.74 -21.58 -36.72
CA ARG A 257 29.41 -21.22 -37.98
C ARG A 257 30.89 -21.58 -37.98
N GLU A 258 31.57 -21.33 -36.87
CA GLU A 258 32.98 -21.73 -36.69
C GLU A 258 33.13 -23.25 -36.75
N GLN A 259 32.26 -24.00 -36.06
CA GLN A 259 32.25 -25.48 -36.12
C GLN A 259 31.95 -26.02 -37.52
N TYR A 260 31.08 -25.36 -38.30
CA TYR A 260 30.84 -25.73 -39.69
C TYR A 260 32.06 -25.45 -40.57
N ALA A 261 32.75 -24.33 -40.35
CA ALA A 261 33.98 -24.01 -41.08
C ALA A 261 35.07 -25.06 -40.80
N THR A 262 35.28 -25.44 -39.53
CA THR A 262 36.25 -26.48 -39.18
C THR A 262 35.86 -27.85 -39.74
N LEU A 263 34.56 -28.17 -39.79
CA LEU A 263 34.09 -29.41 -40.41
C LEU A 263 34.33 -29.45 -41.93
N GLU A 264 34.12 -28.34 -42.64
CA GLU A 264 34.46 -28.22 -44.06
C GLU A 264 35.98 -28.34 -44.29
N GLU A 265 36.82 -27.75 -43.43
CA GLU A 265 38.28 -27.95 -43.47
C GLU A 265 38.67 -29.42 -43.28
N HIS A 266 38.09 -30.10 -42.29
CA HIS A 266 38.34 -31.53 -42.07
C HIS A 266 37.87 -32.40 -43.24
N LYS A 267 36.76 -32.04 -43.88
CA LYS A 267 36.26 -32.73 -45.07
C LYS A 267 37.20 -32.54 -46.26
N ALA A 268 37.75 -31.34 -46.44
CA ALA A 268 38.77 -31.08 -47.45
C ALA A 268 40.04 -31.92 -47.19
N LEU A 269 40.54 -31.92 -45.95
CA LEU A 269 41.70 -32.75 -45.55
C LEU A 269 41.44 -34.25 -45.72
N ALA A 270 40.22 -34.72 -45.43
CA ALA A 270 39.83 -36.11 -45.67
C ALA A 270 39.79 -36.44 -47.18
N GLY A 271 39.30 -35.51 -48.00
CA GLY A 271 39.34 -35.61 -49.46
C GLY A 271 40.78 -35.73 -49.98
N GLU A 272 41.67 -34.84 -49.56
CA GLU A 272 43.10 -34.87 -49.89
C GLU A 272 43.77 -36.17 -49.45
N ALA A 273 43.43 -36.68 -48.26
CA ALA A 273 43.96 -37.96 -47.77
C ALA A 273 43.48 -39.15 -48.62
N HIS A 274 42.22 -39.13 -49.08
CA HIS A 274 41.70 -40.14 -49.99
C HIS A 274 42.37 -40.08 -51.37
N GLU A 275 42.57 -38.88 -51.91
CA GLU A 275 43.30 -38.66 -53.16
C GLU A 275 44.76 -39.14 -53.04
N CYS A 276 45.44 -38.81 -51.94
CA CYS A 276 46.80 -39.27 -51.66
C CYS A 276 46.87 -40.80 -51.54
N LYS A 277 45.90 -41.44 -50.87
CA LYS A 277 45.82 -42.91 -50.80
C LYS A 277 45.58 -43.54 -52.16
N ALA A 278 44.75 -42.94 -53.00
CA ALA A 278 44.52 -43.40 -54.37
C ALA A 278 45.79 -43.26 -55.22
N ALA A 279 46.49 -42.14 -55.13
CA ALA A 279 47.76 -41.92 -55.82
C ALA A 279 48.86 -42.90 -55.37
N LEU A 280 48.94 -43.20 -54.06
CA LEU A 280 49.86 -44.22 -53.54
C LEU A 280 49.51 -45.63 -54.04
N ALA A 281 48.22 -45.95 -54.19
CA ALA A 281 47.80 -47.22 -54.76
C ALA A 281 48.15 -47.33 -56.25
N GLU A 282 47.91 -46.28 -57.03
CA GLU A 282 48.29 -46.21 -58.45
C GLU A 282 49.81 -46.32 -58.63
N MET A 283 50.59 -45.66 -57.78
CA MET A 283 52.05 -45.82 -57.77
C MET A 283 52.49 -47.24 -57.44
N ALA A 284 51.85 -47.90 -56.47
CA ALA A 284 52.18 -49.29 -56.12
C ALA A 284 51.82 -50.28 -57.24
N GLU A 285 50.72 -50.05 -57.95
CA GLU A 285 50.34 -50.82 -59.15
C GLU A 285 51.38 -50.63 -60.25
N LEU A 286 51.80 -49.40 -60.54
CA LEU A 286 52.86 -49.11 -61.50
C LEU A 286 54.20 -49.75 -61.12
N GLU A 287 54.59 -49.70 -59.84
CA GLU A 287 55.81 -50.36 -59.36
C GLU A 287 55.74 -51.88 -59.53
N PHE A 288 54.57 -52.48 -59.28
CA PHE A 288 54.33 -53.90 -59.49
C PHE A 288 54.41 -54.28 -60.98
N GLU A 289 53.79 -53.51 -61.87
CA GLU A 289 53.86 -53.70 -63.32
C GLU A 289 55.29 -53.56 -63.84
N VAL A 290 56.05 -52.57 -63.37
CA VAL A 290 57.48 -52.40 -63.69
C VAL A 290 58.30 -53.59 -63.15
N GLY A 291 57.99 -54.07 -61.94
CA GLY A 291 58.57 -55.27 -61.35
C GLY A 291 58.34 -56.51 -62.20
N LEU A 292 57.11 -56.72 -62.67
CA LEU A 292 56.72 -57.79 -63.59
C LEU A 292 57.44 -57.67 -64.93
N ALA A 293 57.46 -56.48 -65.54
CA ALA A 293 58.15 -56.24 -66.81
C ALA A 293 59.65 -56.52 -66.69
N ARG A 294 60.28 -56.11 -65.58
CA ARG A 294 61.70 -56.39 -65.30
C ARG A 294 61.96 -57.88 -65.09
N ALA A 295 61.06 -58.58 -64.38
CA ALA A 295 61.16 -60.03 -64.20
C ALA A 295 60.99 -60.78 -65.54
N ALA A 296 60.03 -60.36 -66.37
CA ALA A 296 59.83 -60.90 -67.71
C ALA A 296 61.04 -60.65 -68.62
N ALA A 297 61.63 -59.45 -68.58
CA ALA A 297 62.85 -59.13 -69.32
C ALA A 297 64.05 -59.99 -68.86
N ARG A 298 64.20 -60.24 -67.55
CA ARG A 298 65.25 -61.14 -67.02
C ARG A 298 65.03 -62.60 -67.42
N SER A 299 63.78 -63.07 -67.36
CA SER A 299 63.41 -64.41 -67.83
C SER A 299 63.66 -64.58 -69.32
N SER A 300 63.33 -63.55 -70.12
CA SER A 300 63.63 -63.51 -71.55
C SER A 300 65.14 -63.51 -71.82
N ALA A 301 65.93 -62.70 -71.09
CA ALA A 301 67.38 -62.70 -71.20
C ALA A 301 68.00 -64.04 -70.80
N ALA A 302 67.51 -64.68 -69.74
CA ALA A 302 67.95 -66.01 -69.32
C ALA A 302 67.57 -67.09 -70.36
N ALA A 303 66.38 -67.01 -70.95
CA ALA A 303 65.96 -67.90 -72.02
C ALA A 303 66.79 -67.72 -73.31
N VAL A 304 67.22 -66.49 -73.62
CA VAL A 304 68.15 -66.21 -74.71
C VAL A 304 69.55 -66.76 -74.40
N ALA A 305 70.05 -66.58 -73.17
CA ALA A 305 71.33 -67.16 -72.73
C ALA A 305 71.33 -68.70 -72.83
N LEU A 306 70.27 -69.36 -72.35
CA LEU A 306 70.12 -70.82 -72.49
C LEU A 306 70.06 -71.26 -73.95
N ARG A 307 69.41 -70.50 -74.85
CA ARG A 307 69.42 -70.81 -76.29
C ARG A 307 70.79 -70.62 -76.93
N GLN A 308 71.58 -69.63 -76.49
CA GLN A 308 72.94 -69.44 -76.96
C GLN A 308 73.87 -70.56 -76.46
N GLU A 309 73.73 -70.97 -75.20
CA GLU A 309 74.46 -72.11 -74.62
C GLU A 309 74.08 -73.43 -75.30
N HIS A 310 72.79 -73.67 -75.56
CA HIS A 310 72.33 -74.84 -76.33
C HIS A 310 72.75 -74.78 -77.80
N GLY A 311 72.78 -73.60 -78.41
CA GLY A 311 73.31 -73.40 -79.76
C GLY A 311 74.79 -73.75 -79.83
N ALA A 312 75.60 -73.21 -78.91
CA ALA A 312 77.02 -73.52 -78.79
C ALA A 312 77.26 -75.02 -78.52
N ALA A 313 76.52 -75.62 -77.57
CA ALA A 313 76.63 -77.06 -77.28
C ALA A 313 76.22 -77.94 -78.48
N SER A 314 75.23 -77.53 -79.27
CA SER A 314 74.83 -78.24 -80.50
C SER A 314 75.87 -78.09 -81.61
N GLU A 315 76.51 -76.93 -81.73
CA GLU A 315 77.60 -76.70 -82.67
C GLU A 315 78.84 -77.53 -82.30
N GLU A 316 79.19 -77.59 -81.01
CA GLU A 316 80.24 -78.46 -80.48
C GLU A 316 79.91 -79.95 -80.72
N LEU A 317 78.66 -80.37 -80.51
CA LEU A 317 78.23 -81.75 -80.76
C LEU A 317 78.30 -82.09 -82.26
N HIS A 318 77.92 -81.18 -83.14
CA HIS A 318 78.08 -81.36 -84.59
C HIS A 318 79.54 -81.28 -85.06
N ALA A 319 80.41 -80.55 -84.36
CA ALA A 319 81.85 -80.55 -84.62
C ALA A 319 82.47 -81.89 -84.21
N LEU A 320 82.19 -82.38 -83.00
CA LEU A 320 82.61 -83.70 -82.52
C LEU A 320 82.08 -84.84 -83.41
N GLN A 321 80.83 -84.72 -83.90
CA GLN A 321 80.26 -85.69 -84.84
C GLN A 321 81.02 -85.71 -86.17
N ARG A 322 81.43 -84.53 -86.68
CA ARG A 322 82.25 -84.43 -87.89
C ARG A 322 83.65 -84.99 -87.68
N GLU A 323 84.29 -84.69 -86.54
CA GLU A 323 85.60 -85.24 -86.17
C GLU A 323 85.55 -86.77 -86.05
N LEU A 324 84.50 -87.32 -85.43
CA LEU A 324 84.29 -88.77 -85.34
C LEU A 324 84.08 -89.40 -86.73
N GLN A 325 83.32 -88.74 -87.61
CA GLN A 325 83.12 -89.21 -88.99
C GLN A 325 84.45 -89.24 -89.77
N ILE A 326 85.30 -88.23 -89.59
CA ILE A 326 86.65 -88.21 -90.19
C ILE A 326 87.50 -89.35 -89.62
N ALA A 327 87.53 -89.53 -88.30
CA ALA A 327 88.32 -90.59 -87.66
C ALA A 327 87.88 -92.01 -88.09
N LEU A 328 86.57 -92.25 -88.22
CA LEU A 328 86.02 -93.52 -88.73
C LEU A 328 86.38 -93.74 -90.20
N ALA A 329 86.33 -92.70 -91.04
CA ALA A 329 86.74 -92.79 -92.44
C ALA A 329 88.25 -93.07 -92.59
N GLU A 330 89.09 -92.43 -91.76
CA GLU A 330 90.51 -92.71 -91.70
C GLU A 330 90.80 -94.13 -91.21
N SER A 331 90.03 -94.65 -90.25
CA SER A 331 90.14 -96.04 -89.80
C SER A 331 89.75 -97.02 -90.90
N ALA A 332 88.62 -96.81 -91.58
CA ALA A 332 88.18 -97.64 -92.69
C ALA A 332 89.18 -97.63 -93.87
N SER A 333 89.84 -96.48 -94.11
CA SER A 333 90.91 -96.38 -95.11
C SER A 333 92.16 -97.18 -94.72
N LYS A 334 92.57 -97.15 -93.44
CA LYS A 334 93.69 -97.97 -92.94
C LYS A 334 93.36 -99.46 -93.01
N ASP A 335 92.14 -99.86 -92.66
CA ASP A 335 91.69 -101.25 -92.74
C ASP A 335 91.64 -101.76 -94.18
N ALA A 336 91.23 -100.91 -95.14
CA ALA A 336 91.26 -101.24 -96.57
C ALA A 336 92.70 -101.45 -97.08
N VAL A 337 93.65 -100.61 -96.64
CA VAL A 337 95.08 -100.79 -96.98
C VAL A 337 95.62 -102.10 -96.41
N VAL A 338 95.31 -102.43 -95.15
CA VAL A 338 95.71 -103.72 -94.54
C VAL A 338 95.13 -104.90 -95.32
N ALA A 339 93.85 -104.84 -95.72
CA ALA A 339 93.23 -105.89 -96.51
C ALA A 339 93.93 -106.09 -97.88
N THR A 340 94.31 -105.01 -98.57
CA THR A 340 95.05 -105.11 -99.84
C THR A 340 96.45 -105.73 -99.67
N VAL A 341 97.17 -105.36 -98.62
CA VAL A 341 98.50 -105.94 -98.33
C VAL A 341 98.37 -107.43 -98.00
N VAL A 342 97.35 -107.83 -97.24
CA VAL A 342 97.09 -109.25 -96.94
C VAL A 342 96.75 -110.03 -98.22
N GLN A 343 96.01 -109.42 -99.15
CA GLN A 343 95.63 -110.04 -100.43
C GLN A 343 96.84 -110.22 -101.37
N GLU A 344 97.73 -109.23 -101.47
CA GLU A 344 98.99 -109.34 -102.23
C GLU A 344 99.93 -110.38 -101.63
N HIS A 345 99.97 -110.49 -100.29
CA HIS A 345 100.81 -111.47 -99.61
C HIS A 345 100.26 -112.91 -99.76
N THR A 346 98.93 -113.07 -99.88
CA THR A 346 98.31 -114.37 -100.17
C THR A 346 98.53 -114.78 -101.61
N SER A 347 98.40 -113.87 -102.59
CA SER A 347 98.71 -114.17 -104.00
C SER A 347 100.17 -114.53 -104.22
N ALA A 348 101.11 -113.79 -103.62
CA ALA A 348 102.54 -114.11 -103.70
C ALA A 348 102.87 -115.47 -103.06
N SER A 349 102.24 -115.81 -101.93
CA SER A 349 102.41 -117.13 -101.30
C SER A 349 101.90 -118.27 -102.19
N GLN A 350 100.84 -118.03 -102.94
CA GLN A 350 100.23 -119.01 -103.82
C GLN A 350 101.07 -119.25 -105.08
N GLU A 351 101.66 -118.20 -105.66
CA GLU A 351 102.62 -118.30 -106.76
C GLU A 351 103.88 -119.09 -106.37
N VAL A 352 104.41 -118.87 -105.16
CA VAL A 352 105.57 -119.63 -104.65
C VAL A 352 105.23 -121.11 -104.49
N ASN A 353 104.03 -121.42 -104.00
CA ASN A 353 103.60 -122.80 -103.80
C ASN A 353 103.39 -123.54 -105.14
N ASP A 354 102.80 -122.86 -106.12
CA ASP A 354 102.67 -123.37 -107.49
C ASP A 354 104.04 -123.62 -108.13
N LEU A 355 105.01 -122.72 -107.90
CA LEU A 355 106.38 -122.91 -108.39
C LEU A 355 107.05 -124.12 -107.74
N ALA A 356 106.89 -124.30 -106.42
CA ALA A 356 107.44 -125.44 -105.69
C ALA A 356 106.83 -126.77 -106.16
N GLN A 357 105.51 -126.79 -106.40
CA GLN A 357 104.81 -127.97 -106.91
C GLN A 357 105.24 -128.31 -108.35
N ARG A 358 105.41 -127.29 -109.20
CA ARG A 358 105.95 -127.47 -110.56
C ARG A 358 107.38 -128.00 -110.55
N LEU A 359 108.23 -127.52 -109.65
CA LEU A 359 109.61 -128.00 -109.50
C LEU A 359 109.64 -129.46 -109.04
N SER A 360 108.76 -129.84 -108.11
CA SER A 360 108.62 -131.22 -107.63
C SER A 360 108.20 -132.19 -108.74
N VAL A 361 107.26 -131.80 -109.61
CA VAL A 361 106.85 -132.62 -110.77
C VAL A 361 108.02 -132.77 -111.75
N ALA A 362 108.73 -131.67 -112.06
CA ALA A 362 109.87 -131.72 -112.96
C ALA A 362 111.01 -132.62 -112.43
N GLN A 363 111.29 -132.60 -111.12
CA GLN A 363 112.26 -133.50 -110.49
C GLN A 363 111.85 -134.98 -110.59
N HIS A 364 110.56 -135.27 -110.40
CA HIS A 364 110.04 -136.64 -110.52
C HIS A 364 110.10 -137.13 -111.98
N GLU A 365 109.78 -136.29 -112.95
CA GLU A 365 109.92 -136.62 -114.38
C GLU A 365 111.38 -136.85 -114.75
N PHE A 366 112.31 -136.04 -114.22
CA PHE A 366 113.74 -136.22 -114.45
C PHE A 366 114.25 -137.54 -113.87
N SER A 367 113.87 -137.87 -112.63
CA SER A 367 114.19 -139.15 -111.98
C SER A 367 113.65 -140.36 -112.77
N GLN A 368 112.40 -140.28 -113.26
CA GLN A 368 111.84 -141.34 -114.12
C GLN A 368 112.59 -141.48 -115.45
N ARG A 369 113.03 -140.37 -116.05
CA ARG A 369 113.83 -140.39 -117.28
C ARG A 369 115.23 -140.94 -117.03
N GLU A 370 115.89 -140.59 -115.93
CA GLU A 370 117.18 -141.17 -115.53
C GLU A 370 117.08 -142.69 -115.35
N VAL A 371 116.03 -143.17 -114.68
CA VAL A 371 115.77 -144.61 -114.52
C VAL A 371 115.50 -145.29 -115.86
N ALA A 372 114.70 -144.68 -116.74
CA ALA A 372 114.41 -145.23 -118.08
C ALA A 372 115.66 -145.30 -118.96
N VAL A 373 116.55 -144.31 -118.92
CA VAL A 373 117.82 -144.33 -119.66
C VAL A 373 118.76 -145.41 -119.11
N ALA A 374 118.87 -145.53 -117.79
CA ALA A 374 119.67 -146.59 -117.17
C ALA A 374 119.18 -148.00 -117.56
N ALA A 375 117.86 -148.19 -117.71
CA ALA A 375 117.26 -149.44 -118.16
C ALA A 375 117.51 -149.77 -119.64
N VAL A 376 117.68 -148.75 -120.51
CA VAL A 376 117.99 -148.95 -121.94
C VAL A 376 119.47 -149.27 -122.19
N CYS A 377 120.38 -148.83 -121.30
CA CYS A 377 121.81 -149.13 -121.40
C CYS A 377 122.20 -150.54 -120.92
N GLN A 378 121.31 -151.24 -120.21
CA GLN A 378 121.43 -152.66 -119.84
C GLN A 378 120.91 -153.56 -120.96
#